data_AF-A0A553SRQ1-F1
#
_entry.id   AF-A0A553SRQ1-F1
#
_cell.length_a   1.000
_cell.length_b   1.000
_cell.length_c   1.000
_cell.angle_alpha   90.00
_cell.angle_beta   90.00
_cell.angle_gamma   90.00
#
_symmetry.space_group_name_H-M   'P 1'
#
loop_
_entity.id
_entity.type
_entity.pdbx_description
1 polymer ?
#
loop_
_entity_poly.entity_id
_entity_poly.type
_entity_poly.pdbx_seq_one_letter_code
_entity_poly.pdbx_strand_id
1 'polypeptide(L)' 'MGGAGANDSLEGGYSSQVWLASGEDKSALSSGNYYYHKKLSRYDERVENIDLQSQLLAKLEELTQIKFLKK' A
#
# COMPACT_ATOMS: atom_id res chain seq x y z
N MET A 1 -8.29 14.39 -3.77
CA MET A 1 -7.24 14.95 -2.88
C MET A 1 -7.15 16.48 -3.03
N GLY A 2 -8.01 17.20 -2.30
CA GLY A 2 -7.86 18.58 -1.79
C GLY A 2 -7.78 19.80 -2.74
N GLY A 3 -7.27 19.68 -3.96
CA GLY A 3 -7.08 20.83 -4.86
C GLY A 3 -8.31 21.18 -5.70
N ALA A 4 -8.29 22.33 -6.38
CA ALA A 4 -9.38 22.80 -7.24
C ALA A 4 -9.75 21.83 -8.39
N GLY A 5 -8.87 20.89 -8.73
CA GLY A 5 -9.11 19.83 -9.72
C GLY A 5 -9.41 18.45 -9.11
N ALA A 6 -9.61 18.35 -7.80
CA ALA A 6 -9.93 17.07 -7.17
C ALA A 6 -11.38 16.66 -7.49
N ASN A 7 -11.53 15.50 -8.12
CA ASN A 7 -12.83 14.89 -8.43
C ASN A 7 -13.36 13.98 -7.30
N ASP A 8 -12.53 13.69 -6.30
CA ASP A 8 -12.84 12.83 -5.17
C ASP A 8 -12.85 13.62 -3.85
N SER A 9 -13.68 13.17 -2.91
CA SER A 9 -13.86 13.84 -1.62
C SER A 9 -12.58 13.78 -0.78
N LEU A 10 -12.42 14.75 0.12
CA LEU A 10 -11.32 14.75 1.08
C LEU A 10 -11.41 13.54 2.01
N GLU A 11 -12.63 13.21 2.43
CA GLU A 11 -12.94 12.05 3.26
C GLU A 11 -12.58 10.74 2.55
N GLY A 12 -12.84 10.65 1.24
CA GLY A 12 -12.49 9.50 0.41
C GLY A 12 -10.99 9.19 0.47
N GLY A 13 -10.15 10.24 0.46
CA GLY A 13 -8.69 10.15 0.39
C GLY A 13 -8.01 9.38 1.53
N TYR A 14 -8.59 9.39 2.75
CA TYR A 14 -8.02 8.67 3.90
C TYR A 14 -8.86 7.48 4.39
N SER A 15 -10.12 7.39 3.96
CA SER A 15 -11.10 6.43 4.49
C SER A 15 -10.65 4.97 4.45
N SER A 16 -9.91 4.55 3.41
CA SER A 16 -9.39 3.18 3.29
C SER A 16 -8.27 2.91 4.31
N GLN A 17 -7.45 3.91 4.63
CA GLN A 17 -6.36 3.78 5.59
C GLN A 17 -6.90 3.64 7.02
N VAL A 18 -7.91 4.44 7.38
CA VAL A 18 -8.57 4.34 8.69
C VAL A 18 -9.22 2.97 8.86
N TRP A 19 -9.89 2.46 7.82
CA TRP A 19 -10.50 1.14 7.84
C TRP A 19 -9.47 0.00 7.98
N LEU A 20 -8.34 0.07 7.27
CA LEU A 20 -7.26 -0.91 7.43
C LEU A 20 -6.65 -0.85 8.84
N ALA A 21 -6.48 0.35 9.39
CA ALA A 21 -5.84 0.56 10.68
C ALA A 21 -6.74 0.22 11.88
N SER A 22 -8.07 0.34 11.77
CA SER A 22 -8.98 0.02 12.87
C SER A 22 -9.04 -1.46 13.19
N GLY A 23 -8.78 -2.33 12.21
CA GLY A 23 -8.79 -3.79 12.38
C GLY A 23 -10.17 -4.37 12.73
N GLU A 24 -11.24 -3.57 12.62
CA GLU A 24 -12.61 -3.96 12.97
C GLU A 24 -13.21 -4.92 11.94
N ASP A 25 -12.75 -4.84 10.68
CA ASP A 25 -13.18 -5.69 9.59
C ASP A 25 -12.16 -6.83 9.37
N LYS A 26 -12.62 -8.08 9.46
CA LYS A 26 -11.76 -9.26 9.26
C LYS A 26 -11.11 -9.31 7.88
N SER A 27 -11.74 -8.74 6.84
CA SER A 27 -11.15 -8.67 5.52
C SER A 27 -9.93 -7.75 5.47
N ALA A 28 -9.92 -6.69 6.29
CA ALA A 28 -8.77 -5.80 6.45
C ALA A 28 -7.57 -6.44 7.17
N LEU A 29 -7.79 -7.56 7.88
CA LEU A 29 -6.73 -8.25 8.63
C LEU A 29 -5.84 -9.16 7.78
N SER A 30 -6.18 -9.37 6.50
CA SER A 30 -5.37 -10.18 5.59
C SER A 30 -4.26 -9.33 4.95
N SER A 31 -3.01 -9.78 5.07
CA SER A 31 -1.86 -9.16 4.41
C SER A 31 -1.81 -9.51 2.92
N GLY A 32 -1.04 -8.73 2.15
CA GLY A 32 -0.82 -8.96 0.72
C GLY A 32 -1.93 -8.44 -0.21
N ASN A 33 -3.05 -7.97 0.34
CA ASN A 33 -4.15 -7.44 -0.47
C ASN A 33 -3.98 -5.96 -0.83
N TYR A 34 -4.53 -5.58 -1.98
CA TYR A 34 -4.66 -4.21 -2.43
C TYR A 34 -6.13 -3.76 -2.42
N TYR A 35 -6.40 -2.62 -1.78
CA TYR A 35 -7.75 -2.09 -1.61
C TYR A 35 -7.88 -0.67 -2.19
N TYR A 36 -8.99 -0.43 -2.88
CA TYR A 36 -9.41 0.89 -3.36
C TYR A 36 -10.86 1.14 -2.92
N HIS A 37 -11.12 2.26 -2.23
CA HIS A 37 -12.39 2.54 -1.56
C HIS A 37 -12.94 1.34 -0.74
N LYS A 38 -12.08 0.73 0.08
CA LYS A 38 -12.40 -0.42 0.95
C LYS A 38 -12.86 -1.68 0.20
N LYS A 39 -12.49 -1.83 -1.07
CA LYS A 39 -12.79 -3.01 -1.90
C LYS A 39 -11.51 -3.57 -2.49
N LEU A 40 -11.41 -4.90 -2.55
CA LEU A 40 -10.32 -5.56 -3.26
C LEU A 40 -10.30 -5.05 -4.70
N SER A 41 -9.11 -4.65 -5.14
CA SER A 41 -8.92 -4.10 -6.48
C SER A 41 -7.76 -4.79 -7.16
N ARG A 42 -7.73 -4.68 -8.49
CA ARG A 42 -6.61 -5.17 -9.29
C ARG A 42 -5.41 -4.25 -9.12
N TYR A 43 -4.25 -4.85 -9.08
CA TYR A 43 -2.96 -4.18 -9.11
C TYR A 43 -2.12 -4.76 -10.25
N ASP A 44 -1.02 -4.10 -10.56
CA ASP A 44 -0.10 -4.53 -11.60
C ASP A 44 0.54 -5.86 -11.24
N GLU A 45 0.60 -6.80 -12.19
CA GLU A 45 1.15 -8.14 -11.96
C GLU A 45 2.62 -8.14 -11.49
N ARG A 46 3.38 -7.09 -11.82
CA ARG A 46 4.78 -6.96 -11.39
C ARG A 46 4.92 -6.83 -9.88
N VAL A 47 3.85 -6.45 -9.18
CA VAL A 47 3.85 -6.42 -7.71
C VAL A 47 4.09 -7.81 -7.13
N GLU A 48 3.71 -8.89 -7.81
CA GLU A 48 3.97 -10.27 -7.36
C GLU A 48 5.38 -10.78 -7.68
N ASN A 49 6.21 -10.00 -8.38
CA ASN A 49 7.56 -10.41 -8.73
C ASN A 49 8.52 -10.21 -7.54
N ILE A 50 8.78 -11.28 -6.79
CA ILE A 50 9.65 -11.29 -5.61
C ILE A 50 11.10 -10.89 -5.96
N ASP A 51 11.60 -11.26 -7.14
CA ASP A 51 12.95 -10.89 -7.57
C ASP A 51 13.05 -9.37 -7.78
N LEU A 52 12.02 -8.77 -8.38
CA LEU A 52 11.92 -7.32 -8.54
C LEU A 52 11.82 -6.61 -7.19
N GLN A 53 11.00 -7.11 -6.26
CA GLN A 53 10.92 -6.57 -4.90
C GLN A 53 12.28 -6.62 -4.19
N SER A 54 12.99 -7.74 -4.31
CA SER A 54 14.30 -7.95 -3.67
C SER A 54 15.36 -7.02 -4.24
N GLN A 55 15.38 -6.82 -5.56
CA GLN A 55 16.27 -5.85 -6.22
C GLN A 55 15.98 -4.41 -5.77
N LEU A 56 14.70 -4.03 -5.66
CA LEU A 56 14.31 -2.72 -5.16
C LEU A 56 14.80 -2.50 -3.73
N LEU A 57 14.57 -3.46 -2.82
CA LEU A 57 15.02 -3.36 -1.44
C LEU A 57 16.53 -3.21 -1.34
N ALA A 58 17.30 -4.03 -2.06
CA ALA A 58 18.76 -3.92 -2.09
C ALA A 58 19.22 -2.53 -2.57
N LYS A 59 18.54 -1.96 -3.58
CA LYS A 59 18.88 -0.61 -4.07
C LYS A 59 18.52 0.48 -3.06
N LEU A 60 17.41 0.34 -2.35
CA LEU A 60 17.02 1.27 -1.29
C LEU A 60 18.00 1.23 -0.12
N GLU A 61 18.49 0.05 0.27
CA GLU A 61 19.53 -0.08 1.30
C GLU A 61 20.81 0.65 0.88
N GLU A 62 21.27 0.49 -0.37
CA GLU A 62 22.44 1.18 -0.91
C GLU A 62 22.26 2.71 -0.90
N LEU A 63 21.09 3.20 -1.33
CA LEU A 63 20.85 4.64 -1.45
C LEU A 63 20.63 5.33 -0.09
N THR A 64 19.95 4.65 0.83
CA THR A 64 19.56 5.23 2.11
C THR A 64 20.54 4.92 3.24
N GLN A 65 21.44 3.95 3.04
CA GLN A 65 22.32 3.40 4.07
C GLN A 65 21.56 2.79 5.27
N ILE A 66 20.26 2.52 5.11
CA ILE A 66 19.41 1.85 6.11
C ILE A 66 19.23 0.40 5.68
N LYS A 67 19.61 -0.54 6.54
CA LYS A 67 19.42 -1.98 6.27
C LYS A 67 18.01 -2.42 6.60
N PHE A 68 17.45 -3.28 5.75
CA PHE A 68 16.20 -3.97 6.03
C PHE A 68 16.49 -5.14 6.98
N LEU A 69 15.89 -5.11 8.17
CA LEU A 69 16.01 -6.20 9.12
C LEU A 69 15.18 -7.38 8.61
N LYS A 70 15.84 -8.45 8.20
CA LYS A 70 15.16 -9.73 7.97
C LYS A 70 14.74 -10.29 9.34
N LYS A 71 13.42 -10.49 9.52
CA LYS A 71 12.87 -11.24 10.65
C LYS A 71 13.16 -12.73 10.50
#